data_AF-A0A6N8HGH5-F1
#
_entry.id   AF-A0A6N8HGH5-F1
#
_cell.length_a   1.000
_cell.length_b   1.000
_cell.length_c   1.000
_cell.angle_alpha   90.00
_cell.angle_beta   90.00
_cell.angle_gamma   90.00
#
_symmetry.space_group_name_H-M   'P 1'
#
loop_
_entity.id
_entity.type
_entity.pdbx_description
1 polymer ?
#
loop_
_entity_poly.entity_id
_entity_poly.type
_entity_poly.pdbx_seq_one_letter_code
_entity_poly.pdbx_strand_id
1 'polypeptide(L)'
;MKRFALIFLFTFLLSPKIYSQRCGGGILTFNIYTLNGEDIKEFDYEIFPVSKELLQKNLYEKVVNEQNMNNSDYPLFKSVETSGRIIGKVFVDQIIDNNNPKLNAKLQELLDTSAITQKGTITSTLLFSTRENQSFPIVLKISNGDREVYILGNYFGNCDREASLVWGDKVLKLE
;
A
#
# COMPACT_ATOMS: atom_id res chain seq x y z
N MET A 1 -28.81 -18.33 -58.28
CA MET A 1 -28.00 -19.10 -57.32
C MET A 1 -26.73 -18.33 -57.02
N LYS A 2 -26.50 -18.05 -55.73
CA LYS A 2 -25.22 -17.96 -55.00
C LYS A 2 -24.08 -17.18 -55.67
N ARG A 3 -23.68 -16.07 -55.04
CA ARG A 3 -22.29 -15.65 -54.76
C ARG A 3 -22.31 -14.16 -54.43
N PHE A 4 -22.43 -13.78 -53.16
CA PHE A 4 -21.90 -12.53 -52.58
C PHE A 4 -22.24 -12.54 -51.08
N ALA A 5 -21.64 -13.47 -50.35
CA ALA A 5 -21.71 -13.52 -48.89
C ALA A 5 -20.43 -14.18 -48.39
N LEU A 6 -19.29 -13.50 -48.52
CA LEU A 6 -18.00 -14.04 -48.05
C LEU A 6 -16.94 -12.96 -47.83
N ILE A 7 -17.31 -11.78 -47.33
CA ILE A 7 -16.34 -10.76 -46.87
C ILE A 7 -16.82 -10.10 -45.56
N PHE A 8 -17.42 -10.87 -44.65
CA PHE A 8 -17.75 -10.41 -43.30
C PHE A 8 -17.45 -11.45 -42.22
N LEU A 9 -16.52 -12.38 -42.51
CA LEU A 9 -16.13 -13.46 -41.58
C LEU A 9 -14.63 -13.44 -41.21
N PHE A 10 -13.90 -12.36 -41.52
CA PHE A 10 -12.47 -12.26 -41.22
C PHE A 10 -12.11 -11.16 -40.20
N THR A 11 -13.06 -10.33 -39.78
CA THR A 11 -12.81 -9.26 -38.80
C THR A 11 -13.00 -9.71 -37.34
N PHE A 12 -13.48 -10.93 -37.08
CA PHE A 12 -13.68 -11.46 -35.73
C PHE A 12 -12.53 -12.33 -35.18
N LEU A 13 -11.47 -12.58 -35.96
CA LEU A 13 -10.33 -13.41 -35.51
C LEU A 13 -9.13 -12.59 -35.03
N LEU A 14 -9.23 -11.27 -35.02
CA LEU A 14 -8.23 -10.38 -34.46
C LEU A 14 -8.84 -9.66 -33.26
N SER A 15 -9.17 -10.41 -32.20
CA SER A 15 -9.25 -9.79 -30.88
C SER A 15 -7.86 -9.24 -30.59
N PRO A 16 -7.64 -7.90 -30.56
CA PRO A 16 -6.37 -7.41 -30.04
C PRO A 16 -6.29 -7.94 -28.62
N LYS A 17 -5.26 -8.75 -28.34
CA LYS A 17 -4.88 -9.05 -26.97
C LYS A 17 -4.66 -7.69 -26.33
N ILE A 18 -5.60 -7.25 -25.50
CA ILE A 18 -5.45 -6.04 -24.71
C ILE A 18 -4.34 -6.40 -23.72
N TYR A 19 -3.10 -6.12 -24.12
CA TYR A 19 -1.98 -6.19 -23.22
C TYR A 19 -2.23 -5.11 -22.17
N SER A 20 -2.55 -5.52 -20.95
CA SER A 20 -2.46 -4.65 -19.78
C SER A 20 -1.08 -4.00 -19.85
N GLN A 21 -1.04 -2.68 -20.07
CA GLN A 21 0.23 -1.96 -20.10
C GLN A 21 0.88 -2.16 -18.73
N ARG A 22 2.12 -2.66 -18.72
CA ARG A 22 2.98 -2.57 -17.55
C ARG A 22 3.15 -1.07 -17.27
N CYS A 23 2.61 -0.61 -16.15
CA CYS A 23 2.67 0.81 -15.79
C CYS A 23 4.12 1.24 -15.49
N GLY A 24 5.03 0.31 -15.18
CA GLY A 24 6.43 0.58 -14.85
C GLY A 24 6.64 1.20 -13.47
N GLY A 25 5.70 2.00 -13.00
CA GLY A 25 5.66 2.65 -11.70
C GLY A 25 4.55 3.70 -11.67
N GLY A 26 4.57 4.56 -10.65
CA GLY A 26 3.56 5.59 -10.45
C GLY A 26 3.76 6.37 -9.16
N ILE A 27 2.68 6.97 -8.67
CA ILE A 27 2.60 7.67 -7.39
C ILE A 27 1.47 7.06 -6.55
N LEU A 28 1.80 6.65 -5.32
CA LEU A 28 0.79 6.43 -4.30
C LEU A 28 0.56 7.73 -3.54
N THR A 29 -0.68 8.19 -3.52
CA THR A 29 -1.12 9.34 -2.72
C THR A 29 -1.79 8.81 -1.46
N PHE A 30 -1.15 9.00 -0.30
CA PHE A 30 -1.71 8.67 1.00
C PHE A 30 -2.33 9.93 1.60
N ASN A 31 -3.66 9.97 1.70
CA ASN A 31 -4.42 11.10 2.19
C ASN A 31 -4.92 10.85 3.63
N ILE A 32 -4.99 11.91 4.41
CA ILE A 32 -5.58 11.94 5.75
C ILE A 32 -6.72 12.97 5.73
N TYR A 33 -7.92 12.49 6.02
CA TYR A 33 -9.12 13.32 6.08
C TYR A 33 -9.66 13.39 7.50
N THR A 34 -9.88 14.59 8.03
CA THR A 34 -10.56 14.79 9.32
C THR A 34 -12.08 14.74 9.14
N LEU A 35 -12.79 14.03 10.01
CA LEU A 35 -14.26 14.03 10.00
C LEU A 35 -14.81 15.42 10.39
N ASN A 36 -15.96 15.79 9.82
CA ASN A 36 -16.76 16.97 10.16
C ASN A 36 -16.12 18.35 9.90
N GLY A 37 -15.11 18.44 9.03
CA GLY A 37 -14.52 19.73 8.68
C GLY A 37 -13.77 20.39 9.83
N GLU A 38 -13.36 19.62 10.85
CA GLU A 38 -12.35 20.08 11.79
C GLU A 38 -11.09 20.48 11.02
N ASP A 39 -10.53 21.64 11.36
CA ASP A 39 -9.33 22.19 10.73
C ASP A 39 -8.26 21.11 10.56
N ILE A 40 -7.59 21.14 9.42
CA ILE A 40 -6.59 20.15 9.06
C ILE A 40 -5.47 20.21 10.12
N LYS A 41 -5.46 19.21 11.02
CA LYS A 41 -4.47 19.07 12.08
C LYS A 41 -3.15 18.66 11.44
N GLU A 42 -2.05 19.25 11.90
CA GLU A 42 -0.74 18.70 11.60
C GLU A 42 -0.63 17.31 12.23
N PHE A 43 -0.24 16.33 11.42
CA PHE A 43 0.03 14.98 11.84
C PHE A 43 1.52 14.72 11.78
N ASP A 44 2.05 14.11 12.83
CA ASP A 44 3.38 13.53 12.79
C ASP A 44 3.30 12.17 12.10
N TYR A 45 4.30 11.89 11.26
CA TYR A 45 4.46 10.60 10.62
C TYR A 45 5.84 10.02 10.86
N GLU A 46 5.91 8.69 10.89
CA GLU A 46 7.16 7.94 10.95
C GLU A 46 7.02 6.64 10.16
N ILE A 47 8.03 6.34 9.33
CA ILE A 47 8.05 5.19 8.43
C ILE A 47 9.06 4.18 8.93
N PHE A 48 8.60 2.96 9.16
CA PHE A 48 9.43 1.87 9.66
C PHE A 48 9.56 0.75 8.64
N PRO A 49 10.78 0.19 8.49
CA PRO A 49 11.00 -0.97 7.65
C PRO A 49 10.41 -2.23 8.30
N VAL A 50 9.70 -3.04 7.51
CA VAL A 50 9.14 -4.31 7.97
C VAL A 50 9.91 -5.48 7.37
N SER A 51 10.35 -6.40 8.22
CA SER A 51 10.93 -7.67 7.75
C SER A 51 9.82 -8.57 7.23
N LYS A 52 9.94 -9.07 6.00
CA LYS A 52 8.98 -10.03 5.42
C LYS A 52 8.90 -11.32 6.24
N GLU A 53 10.03 -11.76 6.77
CA GLU A 53 10.12 -12.98 7.60
C GLU A 53 9.41 -12.78 8.94
N LEU A 54 9.63 -11.64 9.60
CA LEU A 54 8.93 -11.31 10.84
C LEU A 54 7.44 -11.06 10.61
N LEU A 55 7.09 -10.39 9.51
CA LEU A 55 5.69 -10.16 9.13
C LEU A 55 4.92 -11.46 8.94
N GLN A 56 5.52 -12.41 8.20
CA GLN A 56 4.98 -13.74 8.00
C GLN A 56 4.72 -14.45 9.33
N LYS A 57 5.77 -14.57 10.15
CA LYS A 57 5.75 -15.32 11.42
C LYS A 57 4.89 -14.68 12.50
N ASN A 58 5.00 -13.36 12.66
CA ASN A 58 4.47 -12.66 13.83
C ASN A 58 3.10 -12.02 13.60
N LEU A 59 2.65 -11.90 12.35
CA LEU A 59 1.31 -11.43 12.01
C LEU A 59 0.55 -12.45 11.16
N TYR A 60 1.02 -12.78 9.95
CA TYR A 60 0.22 -13.55 8.99
C TYR A 60 -0.14 -14.94 9.49
N GLU A 61 0.82 -15.71 10.00
CA GLU A 61 0.59 -17.04 10.59
C GLU A 61 -0.34 -17.02 11.81
N LYS A 62 -0.49 -15.87 12.48
CA LYS A 62 -1.36 -15.74 13.65
C LYS A 62 -2.79 -15.37 13.30
N VAL A 63 -3.02 -14.75 12.14
CA VAL A 63 -4.33 -14.16 11.78
C VAL A 63 -4.92 -14.73 10.48
N VAL A 64 -4.15 -15.54 9.75
CA VAL A 64 -4.55 -16.19 8.50
C VAL A 64 -4.40 -17.70 8.66
N ASN A 65 -5.44 -18.44 8.30
CA ASN A 65 -5.36 -19.90 8.30
C ASN A 65 -4.48 -20.41 7.16
N GLU A 66 -3.96 -21.63 7.30
CA GLU A 66 -3.01 -22.23 6.34
C GLU A 66 -3.56 -22.27 4.90
N GLN A 67 -4.86 -22.52 4.74
CA GLN A 67 -5.52 -22.57 3.43
C GLN A 67 -5.46 -21.24 2.68
N ASN A 68 -5.46 -20.12 3.41
CA ASN A 68 -5.42 -18.78 2.82
C ASN A 68 -4.03 -18.17 2.76
N MET A 69 -3.00 -18.82 3.33
CA MET A 69 -1.65 -18.24 3.43
C MET A 69 -1.05 -17.89 2.06
N ASN A 70 -1.39 -18.66 1.03
CA ASN A 70 -0.91 -18.45 -0.34
C ASN A 70 -1.95 -17.77 -1.26
N ASN A 71 -3.08 -17.34 -0.71
CA ASN A 71 -4.14 -16.71 -1.48
C ASN A 71 -3.91 -15.20 -1.53
N SER A 72 -3.29 -14.67 -2.59
CA SER A 72 -3.02 -13.23 -2.75
C SER A 72 -4.27 -12.36 -2.69
N ASP A 73 -5.44 -12.91 -3.03
CA ASP A 73 -6.73 -12.22 -2.96
C ASP A 73 -7.35 -12.22 -1.55
N TYR A 74 -6.73 -12.89 -0.57
CA TYR A 74 -7.18 -12.84 0.81
C TYR A 74 -7.22 -11.39 1.30
N PRO A 75 -8.32 -10.94 1.96
CA PRO A 75 -8.55 -9.52 2.24
C PRO A 75 -7.41 -8.82 2.96
N LEU A 76 -6.69 -9.52 3.85
CA LEU A 76 -5.52 -8.96 4.53
C LEU A 76 -4.42 -8.59 3.54
N PHE A 77 -3.98 -9.53 2.71
CA PHE A 77 -2.88 -9.32 1.77
C PHE A 77 -3.26 -8.29 0.70
N LYS A 78 -4.48 -8.41 0.17
CA LYS A 78 -5.03 -7.43 -0.76
C LYS A 78 -5.02 -6.03 -0.16
N SER A 79 -5.49 -5.86 1.08
CA SER A 79 -5.49 -4.55 1.74
C SER A 79 -4.07 -3.99 1.90
N VAL A 80 -3.10 -4.78 2.37
CA VAL A 80 -1.69 -4.36 2.49
C VAL A 80 -1.10 -3.90 1.14
N GLU A 81 -1.48 -4.56 0.04
CA GLU A 81 -1.02 -4.21 -1.30
C GLU A 81 -1.76 -3.03 -1.93
N THR A 82 -3.02 -2.75 -1.57
CA THR A 82 -3.84 -1.70 -2.21
C THR A 82 -3.88 -0.38 -1.44
N SER A 83 -4.25 -0.38 -0.17
CA SER A 83 -4.41 0.86 0.63
C SER A 83 -3.75 0.82 2.00
N GLY A 84 -3.27 -0.35 2.41
CA GLY A 84 -2.73 -0.64 3.72
C GLY A 84 -3.73 -1.32 4.64
N ARG A 85 -3.28 -1.61 5.87
CA ARG A 85 -4.10 -2.21 6.93
C ARG A 85 -3.72 -1.59 8.26
N ILE A 86 -4.70 -1.03 8.98
CA ILE A 86 -4.50 -0.63 10.37
C ILE A 86 -4.22 -1.89 11.21
N ILE A 87 -3.11 -1.90 11.93
CA ILE A 87 -2.67 -2.99 12.79
C ILE A 87 -2.50 -2.53 14.24
N GLY A 88 -2.73 -3.45 15.17
CA GLY A 88 -2.53 -3.17 16.59
C GLY A 88 -1.04 -3.10 16.96
N LYS A 89 -0.71 -2.20 17.90
CA LYS A 89 0.66 -2.00 18.40
C LYS A 89 1.38 -3.28 18.83
N VAL A 90 0.63 -4.25 19.38
CA VAL A 90 1.14 -5.57 19.77
C VAL A 90 1.88 -6.31 18.64
N PHE A 91 1.49 -6.08 17.38
CA PHE A 91 2.14 -6.69 16.21
C PHE A 91 3.31 -5.84 15.69
N VAL A 92 3.24 -4.52 15.84
CA VAL A 92 4.19 -3.55 15.27
C VAL A 92 5.62 -3.83 15.76
N ASP A 93 5.79 -3.96 17.08
CA ASP A 93 7.11 -4.19 17.70
C ASP A 93 7.70 -5.56 17.32
N GLN A 94 6.90 -6.47 16.78
CA GLN A 94 7.32 -7.82 16.39
C GLN A 94 7.67 -7.92 14.90
N ILE A 95 7.32 -6.93 14.08
CA ILE A 95 7.50 -6.98 12.61
C ILE A 95 8.51 -5.94 12.10
N ILE A 96 8.74 -4.86 12.85
CA ILE A 96 9.74 -3.85 12.52
C ILE A 96 11.15 -4.41 12.74
N ASP A 97 12.05 -4.16 11.79
CA ASP A 97 13.45 -4.59 11.89
C ASP A 97 14.41 -3.43 11.58
N ASN A 98 14.51 -2.52 12.54
CA ASN A 98 15.43 -1.37 12.48
C ASN A 98 16.91 -1.77 12.59
N ASN A 99 17.23 -3.03 12.93
CA ASN A 99 18.60 -3.49 13.11
C ASN A 99 19.18 -4.13 11.85
N ASN A 100 18.36 -4.32 10.81
CA ASN A 100 18.80 -4.88 9.55
C ASN A 100 19.34 -3.80 8.60
N PRO A 101 20.68 -3.71 8.39
CA PRO A 101 21.28 -2.62 7.63
C PRO A 101 20.87 -2.65 6.15
N LYS A 102 20.63 -3.83 5.56
CA LYS A 102 20.18 -3.95 4.17
C LYS A 102 18.75 -3.43 4.02
N LEU A 103 17.89 -3.78 4.97
CA LEU A 103 16.50 -3.33 4.98
C LEU A 103 16.40 -1.82 5.16
N ASN A 104 17.18 -1.26 6.10
CA ASN A 104 17.27 0.19 6.32
C ASN A 104 17.80 0.93 5.10
N ALA A 105 18.89 0.44 4.49
CA ALA A 105 19.44 1.05 3.29
C ALA A 105 18.42 1.05 2.13
N LYS A 106 17.65 -0.03 2.00
CA LYS A 106 16.59 -0.10 0.97
C LYS A 106 15.44 0.85 1.27
N LEU A 107 15.02 0.98 2.53
CA LEU A 107 14.02 1.97 2.92
C LEU A 107 14.53 3.38 2.58
N GLN A 108 15.78 3.72 2.92
CA GLN A 108 16.35 5.03 2.63
C GLN A 108 16.36 5.33 1.12
N GLU A 109 16.77 4.37 0.28
CA GLU A 109 16.72 4.52 -1.19
C GLU A 109 15.29 4.85 -1.70
N LEU A 110 14.28 4.17 -1.15
CA LEU A 110 12.88 4.35 -1.53
C LEU A 110 12.32 5.69 -1.05
N LEU A 111 12.70 6.13 0.16
CA LEU A 111 12.38 7.43 0.72
C LEU A 111 13.01 8.57 -0.10
N ASP A 112 14.30 8.45 -0.43
CA ASP A 112 15.03 9.42 -1.26
C ASP A 112 14.37 9.55 -2.65
N THR A 113 13.99 8.42 -3.26
CA THR A 113 13.28 8.40 -4.55
C THR A 113 11.89 9.04 -4.48
N SER A 114 11.26 9.01 -3.31
CA SER A 114 9.95 9.63 -3.08
C SER A 114 10.04 11.07 -2.59
N ALA A 115 11.26 11.59 -2.36
CA ALA A 115 11.49 12.87 -1.72
C ALA A 115 10.74 13.03 -0.38
N ILE A 116 10.61 11.95 0.39
CA ILE A 116 10.00 11.93 1.73
C ILE A 116 11.09 11.63 2.76
N THR A 117 11.12 12.36 3.88
CA THR A 117 11.96 12.01 5.03
C THR A 117 11.33 10.87 5.83
N GLN A 118 12.13 10.02 6.48
CA GLN A 118 11.61 8.88 7.24
C GLN A 118 10.62 9.28 8.35
N LYS A 119 10.79 10.47 8.92
CA LYS A 119 9.87 11.08 9.89
C LYS A 119 9.68 12.56 9.57
N GLY A 120 8.54 13.11 9.94
CA GLY A 120 8.23 14.51 9.75
C GLY A 120 6.80 14.83 10.16
N THR A 121 6.34 16.00 9.72
CA THR A 121 4.99 16.49 9.97
C THR A 121 4.32 16.77 8.63
N ILE A 122 3.03 16.44 8.51
CA ILE A 122 2.20 16.63 7.32
C ILE A 122 0.85 17.21 7.70
N THR A 123 0.27 17.96 6.78
CA THR A 123 -1.09 18.47 6.94
C THR A 123 -2.10 17.40 6.54
N SER A 124 -1.94 16.79 5.37
CA SER A 124 -2.92 15.81 4.88
C SER A 124 -2.37 14.72 3.96
N THR A 125 -1.27 14.94 3.25
CA THR A 125 -0.87 14.05 2.15
C THR A 125 0.60 13.64 2.22
N LEU A 126 0.87 12.35 1.96
CA LEU A 126 2.19 11.79 1.65
C LEU A 126 2.18 11.21 0.24
N LEU A 127 3.27 11.42 -0.52
CA LEU A 127 3.41 10.97 -1.91
C LEU A 127 4.56 9.99 -2.07
N PHE A 128 4.26 8.72 -2.34
CA PHE A 128 5.28 7.68 -2.49
C PHE A 128 5.51 7.39 -3.97
N SER A 129 6.77 7.42 -4.41
CA SER A 129 7.16 6.95 -5.74
C SER A 129 7.07 5.42 -5.78
N THR A 130 6.26 4.88 -6.68
CA THR A 130 6.01 3.44 -6.78
C THR A 130 6.70 2.80 -7.97
N ARG A 131 6.99 1.50 -7.87
CA ARG A 131 7.42 0.64 -8.99
C ARG A 131 6.54 -0.60 -9.02
N GLU A 132 6.10 -0.98 -10.21
CA GLU A 132 5.07 -2.03 -10.41
C GLU A 132 5.36 -3.34 -9.65
N ASN A 133 6.61 -3.80 -9.68
CA ASN A 133 7.02 -5.07 -9.04
C ASN A 133 7.72 -4.89 -7.70
N GLN A 134 7.70 -3.68 -7.12
CA GLN A 134 8.32 -3.43 -5.83
C GLN A 134 7.43 -3.97 -4.71
N SER A 135 8.00 -4.85 -3.89
CA SER A 135 7.35 -5.38 -2.70
C SER A 135 8.24 -5.07 -1.49
N PHE A 136 7.90 -4.00 -0.79
CA PHE A 136 8.58 -3.53 0.40
C PHE A 136 7.53 -3.08 1.43
N PRO A 137 7.07 -4.00 2.31
CA PRO A 137 6.14 -3.62 3.35
C PRO A 137 6.81 -2.65 4.32
N ILE A 138 6.04 -1.67 4.76
CA ILE A 138 6.41 -0.74 5.82
C ILE A 138 5.30 -0.66 6.85
N VAL A 139 5.63 -0.16 8.04
CA VAL A 139 4.64 0.42 8.94
C VAL A 139 4.73 1.93 8.83
N LEU A 140 3.63 2.56 8.40
CA LEU A 140 3.42 3.99 8.51
C LEU A 140 2.72 4.27 9.84
N LYS A 141 3.41 4.96 10.73
CA LYS A 141 2.84 5.51 11.95
C LYS A 141 2.33 6.92 11.65
N ILE A 142 1.09 7.21 12.00
CA ILE A 142 0.48 8.55 11.97
C ILE A 142 0.02 8.91 13.37
N SER A 143 0.33 10.13 13.83
CA SER A 143 -0.02 10.62 15.16
C SER A 143 -0.45 12.08 15.13
N ASN A 144 -1.30 12.50 16.06
CA ASN A 144 -1.64 13.90 16.30
C ASN A 144 -1.28 14.36 17.73
N GLY A 145 -0.38 13.64 18.40
CA GLY A 145 0.01 13.87 19.80
C GLY A 145 -0.90 13.15 20.82
N ASP A 146 -2.21 13.13 20.59
CA ASP A 146 -3.18 12.46 21.47
C ASP A 146 -3.34 10.97 21.15
N ARG A 147 -3.21 10.62 19.87
CA ARG A 147 -3.44 9.26 19.36
C ARG A 147 -2.45 8.91 18.28
N GLU A 148 -2.07 7.64 18.24
CA GLU A 148 -1.24 7.06 17.19
C GLU A 148 -1.97 5.89 16.52
N VAL A 149 -1.80 5.77 15.20
CA VAL A 149 -2.24 4.61 14.42
C VAL A 149 -1.05 4.05 13.65
N TYR A 150 -1.06 2.73 13.47
CA TYR A 150 -0.03 2.02 12.73
C TYR A 150 -0.67 1.32 11.54
N ILE A 151 -0.13 1.59 10.36
CA ILE A 151 -0.68 1.10 9.11
C ILE A 151 0.40 0.30 8.39
N LEU A 152 0.14 -1.00 8.22
CA LEU A 152 0.97 -1.89 7.41
C LEU A 152 0.60 -1.73 5.94
N GLY A 153 1.56 -1.41 5.07
CA GLY A 153 1.29 -1.26 3.64
C GLY A 153 2.53 -1.42 2.76
N ASN A 154 2.35 -1.82 1.50
CA ASN A 154 3.41 -1.84 0.49
C ASN A 154 3.43 -0.53 -0.31
N TYR A 155 3.73 0.62 0.28
CA TYR A 155 3.50 1.91 -0.39
C TYR A 155 4.47 2.30 -1.51
N PHE A 156 5.53 1.52 -1.72
CA PHE A 156 6.47 1.71 -2.84
C PHE A 156 6.19 0.78 -4.03
N GLY A 157 5.17 -0.08 -3.91
CA GLY A 157 4.77 -1.03 -4.94
C GLY A 157 3.59 -0.60 -5.79
N ASN A 158 3.33 -1.37 -6.85
CA ASN A 158 2.19 -1.21 -7.76
C ASN A 158 2.27 0.06 -8.62
N CYS A 159 1.16 0.39 -9.30
CA CYS A 159 1.01 1.57 -10.14
C CYS A 159 0.48 2.77 -9.34
N ASP A 160 0.00 3.80 -10.04
CA ASP A 160 -0.75 4.91 -9.45
C ASP A 160 -1.94 4.40 -8.64
N ARG A 161 -2.08 4.92 -7.42
CA ARG A 161 -3.21 4.60 -6.53
C ARG A 161 -3.32 5.60 -5.40
N GLU A 162 -4.45 5.50 -4.70
CA GLU A 162 -4.73 6.31 -3.53
C GLU A 162 -5.02 5.41 -2.34
N ALA A 163 -4.64 5.89 -1.16
CA ALA A 163 -4.97 5.31 0.13
C ALA A 163 -5.44 6.43 1.04
N SER A 164 -6.56 6.25 1.73
CA SER A 164 -7.19 7.32 2.49
C SER A 164 -7.45 6.90 3.93
N LEU A 165 -6.81 7.59 4.87
CA LEU A 165 -7.07 7.49 6.30
C LEU A 165 -8.11 8.53 6.70
N VAL A 166 -9.28 8.06 7.12
CA VAL A 166 -10.29 8.91 7.75
C VAL A 166 -9.99 8.99 9.24
N TRP A 167 -9.61 10.18 9.71
CA TRP A 167 -9.28 10.49 11.09
C TRP A 167 -10.47 11.13 11.82
N GLY A 168 -10.90 10.52 12.92
CA GLY A 168 -11.93 11.10 13.77
C GLY A 168 -11.88 10.59 15.20
N ASP A 169 -12.67 11.21 16.06
CA ASP A 169 -12.67 10.94 17.51
C ASP A 169 -13.08 9.52 17.88
N LYS A 170 -13.84 8.83 17.03
CA LYS A 170 -14.32 7.46 17.28
C LYS A 170 -14.21 6.53 16.08
N VAL A 171 -14.03 7.08 14.88
CA VAL A 171 -14.03 6.32 13.64
C VAL A 171 -12.69 6.51 12.96
N LEU A 172 -11.99 5.40 12.80
CA LEU A 172 -10.80 5.30 11.96
C LEU A 172 -11.12 4.30 10.86
N LYS A 173 -10.96 4.75 9.61
CA LYS A 173 -11.16 3.89 8.44
C LYS A 173 -10.01 4.13 7.47
N LEU A 174 -9.59 3.05 6.82
CA LEU A 174 -8.62 3.08 5.74
C LEU A 174 -9.34 2.56 4.49
N GLU A 175 -9.28 3.34 3.43
CA GLU A 175 -9.88 3.03 2.12
C GLU A 175 -8.80 2.99 1.04
#